data_AF-A0A1A2Y329-F1
#
_entry.id   AF-A0A1A2Y329-F1
#
_cell.length_a   1.000
_cell.length_b   1.000
_cell.length_c   1.000
_cell.angle_alpha   90.00
_cell.angle_beta   90.00
_cell.angle_gamma   90.00
#
_symmetry.space_group_name_H-M   'P 1'
#
loop_
_entity.id
_entity.type
_entity.pdbx_description
1 polymer ?
#
loop_
_entity_poly.entity_id
_entity_poly.type
_entity_poly.pdbx_seq_one_letter_code
_entity_poly.pdbx_strand_id
1 'polypeptide(L)'
;MTSIKQFLCGTAVASMVAGTAAAVGTPMGLSRTADWWLAAEHVLLIGVDGTNLSKILEYAYNDDSGFKLAMDQGITGAATEVNHTTISGPSWSTILTGVWDDKHGVVNNLFRPEPYDKWPTVFNMLEYYKPEINTSVIADWDYINGIAGAGGHPVDNNVFVPFQDSWAATDAAVTAQTIAQILATADNPDDISNFLFSYQVQVDEAGHGFGGGSAEYAQAVVNVGANIKEILDAVAQVKALTGDDWSIIITTDHGHQQSLGFGHGFQSPNETTQFVIFDQAGHDATDGSQNLNYSIADITPTILALFGVPMRSDFDGSPMHLDPNIVDSTVVPDDLKQALLSAIAMYGYPNIGNDIMLGIRTIVTSIPYGLNLVVTEIDKFLQSIVDQDIFLISGVAEFLQQVVQFTGGLVVDTTDTLARGIAYLTGSGVIAPTDPPLPGGSEFTDPGLLGADHDFAAPELSLPDFDVA
;
A
#
# COMPACT_ATOMS: atom_id res chain seq x y z
N MET A 1 7.07 -70.31 -20.79
CA MET A 1 7.21 -70.16 -22.26
C MET A 1 6.96 -71.55 -22.85
N THR A 2 5.89 -71.90 -23.57
CA THR A 2 4.78 -71.19 -24.23
C THR A 2 3.71 -72.28 -24.48
N SER A 3 2.48 -72.13 -23.97
CA SER A 3 1.32 -72.97 -24.37
C SER A 3 0.58 -72.26 -25.51
N ILE A 4 0.54 -72.83 -26.71
CA ILE A 4 -0.54 -73.70 -27.23
C ILE A 4 -1.91 -73.00 -27.34
N LYS A 5 -2.21 -72.63 -28.60
CA LYS A 5 -3.43 -72.85 -29.41
C LYS A 5 -4.78 -72.28 -28.92
N GLN A 6 -5.33 -71.30 -29.64
CA GLN A 6 -6.36 -71.43 -30.71
C GLN A 6 -7.73 -71.90 -30.15
N PHE A 7 -8.89 -71.35 -30.50
CA PHE A 7 -9.43 -71.06 -31.83
C PHE A 7 -10.84 -70.40 -31.70
N LEU A 8 -11.36 -69.89 -32.83
CA LEU A 8 -12.78 -69.58 -33.19
C LEU A 8 -13.33 -68.25 -32.66
N CYS A 9 -14.22 -67.53 -33.35
CA CYS A 9 -14.70 -67.37 -34.73
C CYS A 9 -15.87 -66.38 -34.56
N GLY A 10 -16.10 -65.45 -35.49
CA GLY A 10 -17.36 -64.69 -35.47
C GLY A 10 -17.31 -63.36 -36.19
N THR A 11 -17.47 -63.42 -37.51
CA THR A 11 -17.83 -62.29 -38.36
C THR A 11 -19.27 -61.84 -38.11
N ALA A 12 -19.52 -60.54 -37.99
CA ALA A 12 -20.75 -59.89 -38.42
C ALA A 12 -20.52 -58.38 -38.64
N VAL A 13 -20.49 -57.97 -39.91
CA VAL A 13 -20.67 -56.58 -40.35
C VAL A 13 -22.15 -56.41 -40.59
N ALA A 14 -22.79 -55.44 -39.94
CA ALA A 14 -24.13 -54.98 -40.29
C ALA A 14 -24.21 -53.46 -40.12
N SER A 15 -24.39 -52.81 -41.27
CA SER A 15 -24.57 -51.39 -41.50
C SER A 15 -25.99 -50.91 -41.18
N MET A 16 -26.05 -49.67 -40.66
CA MET A 16 -27.12 -48.66 -40.72
C MET A 16 -28.57 -49.07 -40.43
N VAL A 17 -29.08 -48.56 -39.31
CA VAL A 17 -30.51 -48.25 -39.11
C VAL A 17 -30.60 -46.83 -38.56
N ALA A 18 -31.36 -45.98 -39.26
CA ALA A 18 -31.79 -44.68 -38.79
C ALA A 18 -32.95 -44.83 -37.81
N GLY A 19 -32.94 -44.06 -36.71
CA GLY A 19 -34.09 -43.94 -35.83
C GLY A 19 -33.79 -43.40 -34.43
N THR A 20 -34.27 -42.19 -34.18
CA THR A 20 -34.78 -41.66 -32.90
C THR A 20 -33.83 -41.40 -31.72
N ALA A 21 -33.72 -40.10 -31.40
CA ALA A 21 -33.59 -39.48 -30.07
C ALA A 21 -32.86 -40.27 -28.96
N ALA A 22 -31.66 -39.82 -28.61
CA ALA A 22 -31.05 -40.05 -27.31
C ALA A 22 -30.54 -38.71 -26.77
N ALA A 23 -30.98 -38.36 -25.57
CA ALA A 23 -30.39 -37.31 -24.75
C ALA A 23 -28.88 -37.57 -24.65
N VAL A 24 -28.08 -36.57 -25.02
CA VAL A 24 -26.63 -36.61 -24.78
C VAL A 24 -26.44 -36.40 -23.28
N GLY A 25 -26.30 -37.51 -22.56
CA GLY A 25 -25.67 -37.49 -21.24
C GLY A 25 -24.23 -37.04 -21.42
N THR A 26 -23.90 -35.88 -20.88
CA THR A 26 -22.51 -35.46 -20.71
C THR A 26 -21.81 -36.43 -19.76
N PRO A 27 -20.60 -36.91 -20.08
CA PRO A 27 -19.87 -37.78 -19.17
C PRO A 27 -19.49 -37.01 -17.90
N MET A 28 -19.96 -37.49 -16.76
CA MET A 28 -19.36 -37.18 -15.46
C MET A 28 -17.94 -37.73 -15.45
N GLY A 29 -16.96 -36.86 -15.23
CA GLY A 29 -15.57 -37.29 -15.04
C GLY A 29 -14.53 -36.28 -15.46
N LEU A 30 -14.48 -35.14 -14.76
CA LEU A 30 -13.20 -34.51 -14.44
C LEU A 30 -13.13 -34.41 -12.92
N SER A 31 -12.02 -34.93 -12.41
CA SER A 31 -11.67 -35.14 -11.01
C SER A 31 -11.78 -33.84 -10.21
N ARG A 32 -12.61 -33.86 -9.16
CA ARG A 32 -12.65 -32.85 -8.09
C ARG A 32 -11.35 -32.93 -7.27
N THR A 33 -10.35 -32.15 -7.65
CA THR A 33 -9.32 -31.65 -6.73
C THR A 33 -9.74 -30.29 -6.15
N ALA A 34 -11.04 -30.02 -6.15
CA ALA A 34 -11.69 -28.73 -5.88
C ALA A 34 -12.35 -28.68 -4.48
N ASP A 35 -11.73 -29.30 -3.49
CA ASP A 35 -12.21 -29.25 -2.09
C ASP A 35 -11.46 -28.18 -1.25
N TRP A 36 -10.53 -27.42 -1.85
CA TRP A 36 -9.94 -26.20 -1.25
C TRP A 36 -10.75 -24.93 -1.55
N TRP A 37 -11.84 -25.04 -2.32
CA TRP A 37 -12.73 -23.95 -2.77
C TRP A 37 -13.91 -23.66 -1.83
N LEU A 38 -13.91 -24.21 -0.62
CA LEU A 38 -15.00 -24.06 0.35
C LEU A 38 -14.59 -23.29 1.62
N ALA A 39 -13.35 -22.77 1.68
CA ALA A 39 -12.92 -21.84 2.72
C ALA A 39 -13.08 -20.41 2.21
N ALA A 40 -13.57 -19.51 3.06
CA ALA A 40 -13.62 -18.09 2.71
C ALA A 40 -12.19 -17.58 2.53
N GLU A 41 -11.94 -16.90 1.41
CA GLU A 41 -10.65 -16.22 1.23
C GLU A 41 -10.70 -14.87 1.93
N HIS A 42 -9.76 -14.67 2.86
CA HIS A 42 -9.63 -13.41 3.57
C HIS A 42 -8.24 -12.82 3.37
N VAL A 43 -8.20 -11.52 3.14
CA VAL A 43 -6.96 -10.77 2.98
C VAL A 43 -6.99 -9.58 3.93
N LEU A 44 -5.99 -9.50 4.81
CA LEU A 44 -5.76 -8.38 5.72
C LEU A 44 -4.54 -7.59 5.27
N LEU A 45 -4.74 -6.32 4.95
CA LEU A 45 -3.67 -5.34 4.79
C LEU A 45 -3.55 -4.54 6.09
N ILE A 46 -2.35 -4.49 6.67
CA ILE A 46 -2.01 -3.63 7.81
C ILE A 46 -1.01 -2.57 7.31
N GLY A 47 -1.44 -1.32 7.32
CA GLY A 47 -0.61 -0.17 7.01
C GLY A 47 -0.10 0.50 8.29
N VAL A 48 1.21 0.71 8.37
CA VAL A 48 1.85 1.43 9.47
C VAL A 48 2.60 2.64 8.91
N ASP A 49 2.09 3.84 9.15
CA ASP A 49 2.58 5.05 8.51
C ASP A 49 4.01 5.39 8.97
N GLY A 50 4.86 5.84 8.04
CA GLY A 50 6.19 6.38 8.32
C GLY A 50 7.13 5.48 9.13
N THR A 51 6.96 4.16 9.07
CA THR A 51 7.62 3.20 9.98
C THR A 51 8.88 2.59 9.37
N ASN A 52 10.05 2.99 9.87
CA ASN A 52 11.32 2.45 9.39
C ASN A 52 11.53 0.97 9.75
N LEU A 53 11.76 0.12 8.75
CA LEU A 53 12.11 -1.29 8.94
C LEU A 53 13.33 -1.47 9.87
N SER A 54 14.35 -0.62 9.74
CA SER A 54 15.53 -0.68 10.62
C SER A 54 15.18 -0.49 12.09
N LYS A 55 14.16 0.33 12.40
CA LYS A 55 13.68 0.59 13.77
C LYS A 55 12.78 -0.52 14.29
N ILE A 56 11.99 -1.15 13.42
CA ILE A 56 11.31 -2.42 13.75
C ILE A 56 12.36 -3.47 14.16
N LEU A 57 13.40 -3.67 13.34
CA LEU A 57 14.46 -4.64 13.62
C LEU A 57 15.24 -4.31 14.91
N GLU A 58 15.36 -3.03 15.25
CA GLU A 58 16.06 -2.56 16.46
C GLU A 58 15.22 -2.76 17.74
N TYR A 59 13.95 -2.33 17.73
CA TYR A 59 13.14 -2.19 18.95
C TYR A 59 12.00 -3.21 19.07
N ALA A 60 11.49 -3.72 17.95
CA ALA A 60 10.31 -4.59 17.88
C ALA A 60 10.61 -5.95 17.21
N TYR A 61 11.84 -6.45 17.33
CA TYR A 61 12.24 -7.78 16.85
C TYR A 61 12.38 -8.77 18.02
N ASN A 62 11.27 -9.06 18.69
CA ASN A 62 11.17 -9.96 19.84
C ASN A 62 9.79 -10.66 19.84
N ASP A 63 9.60 -11.67 20.70
CA ASP A 63 8.41 -12.54 20.69
C ASP A 63 7.10 -11.82 21.06
N ASP A 64 7.16 -10.63 21.68
CA ASP A 64 5.99 -9.82 22.03
C ASP A 64 5.54 -8.91 20.87
N SER A 65 6.27 -8.90 19.74
CA SER A 65 6.01 -8.03 18.60
C SER A 65 5.30 -8.77 17.46
N GLY A 66 4.19 -8.20 16.99
CA GLY A 66 3.47 -8.65 15.81
C GLY A 66 4.28 -8.54 14.52
N PHE A 67 5.22 -7.59 14.42
CA PHE A 67 6.15 -7.55 13.29
C PHE A 67 7.04 -8.80 13.26
N LYS A 68 7.60 -9.19 14.41
CA LYS A 68 8.44 -10.40 14.49
C LYS A 68 7.64 -11.66 14.18
N LEU A 69 6.42 -11.75 14.70
CA LEU A 69 5.51 -12.86 14.41
C LEU A 69 5.21 -12.95 12.90
N ALA A 70 4.85 -11.83 12.26
CA ALA A 70 4.57 -11.80 10.83
C ALA A 70 5.82 -12.13 9.98
N MET A 71 7.01 -11.67 10.39
CA MET A 71 8.26 -12.04 9.73
C MET A 71 8.58 -13.54 9.87
N ASP A 72 8.25 -14.14 11.01
CA ASP A 72 8.46 -15.58 11.25
C ASP A 72 7.48 -16.46 10.48
N GLN A 73 6.29 -15.96 10.18
CA GLN A 73 5.21 -16.69 9.47
C GLN A 73 5.15 -16.36 7.98
N GLY A 74 5.84 -15.31 7.53
CA GLY A 74 5.76 -14.85 6.16
C GLY A 74 7.12 -14.68 5.49
N ILE A 75 7.07 -14.00 4.35
CA ILE A 75 8.23 -13.57 3.59
C ILE A 75 8.39 -12.07 3.77
N THR A 76 9.58 -11.61 4.15
CA THR A 76 9.86 -10.19 4.37
C THR A 76 10.72 -9.60 3.27
N GLY A 77 10.20 -8.62 2.55
CA GLY A 77 10.98 -7.81 1.63
C GLY A 77 11.32 -6.47 2.25
N ALA A 78 12.61 -6.17 2.41
CA ALA A 78 13.02 -4.76 2.43
C ALA A 78 12.69 -4.20 1.04
N ALA A 79 12.03 -3.04 1.01
CA ALA A 79 11.61 -2.39 -0.23
C ALA A 79 12.14 -0.95 -0.25
N THR A 80 12.11 -0.32 -1.42
CA THR A 80 12.48 1.08 -1.53
C THR A 80 11.70 1.80 -2.62
N GLU A 81 11.39 3.06 -2.33
CA GLU A 81 10.70 3.98 -3.24
C GLU A 81 11.62 5.08 -3.77
N VAL A 82 12.91 4.79 -3.93
CA VAL A 82 13.85 5.71 -4.59
C VAL A 82 13.30 6.11 -5.97
N ASN A 83 13.29 7.41 -6.24
CA ASN A 83 12.63 8.07 -7.39
C ASN A 83 11.12 8.30 -7.27
N HIS A 84 10.51 7.99 -6.14
CA HIS A 84 9.13 8.32 -5.78
C HIS A 84 9.13 9.27 -4.57
N THR A 85 8.12 10.12 -4.43
CA THR A 85 8.05 11.04 -3.28
C THR A 85 7.71 10.28 -2.00
N THR A 86 8.45 10.53 -0.93
CA THR A 86 8.23 9.88 0.38
C THR A 86 7.15 10.65 1.15
N ILE A 87 6.04 11.01 0.51
CA ILE A 87 4.88 11.68 1.11
C ILE A 87 3.72 10.68 1.12
N SER A 88 2.99 10.60 2.22
CA SER A 88 2.02 9.54 2.50
C SER A 88 0.94 9.40 1.43
N GLY A 89 0.29 10.48 1.01
CA GLY A 89 -0.79 10.45 0.02
C GLY A 89 -0.39 9.75 -1.29
N PRO A 90 0.70 10.17 -1.96
CA PRO A 90 1.28 9.47 -3.10
C PRO A 90 1.60 7.99 -2.84
N SER A 91 2.26 7.65 -1.73
CA SER A 91 2.68 6.27 -1.45
C SER A 91 1.50 5.34 -1.13
N TRP A 92 0.52 5.78 -0.33
CA TRP A 92 -0.74 5.06 -0.12
C TRP A 92 -1.56 4.92 -1.39
N SER A 93 -1.52 5.93 -2.27
CA SER A 93 -2.13 5.82 -3.60
C SER A 93 -1.47 4.74 -4.43
N THR A 94 -0.14 4.62 -4.38
CA THR A 94 0.58 3.52 -5.05
C THR A 94 0.18 2.17 -4.47
N ILE A 95 0.18 2.02 -3.14
CA ILE A 95 -0.20 0.78 -2.45
C ILE A 95 -1.61 0.31 -2.87
N LEU A 96 -2.56 1.25 -2.91
CA LEU A 96 -3.98 0.97 -3.14
C LEU A 96 -4.39 0.97 -4.62
N THR A 97 -3.52 1.35 -5.56
CA THR A 97 -3.81 1.33 -7.00
C THR A 97 -2.87 0.43 -7.81
N GLY A 98 -1.70 0.06 -7.27
CA GLY A 98 -0.69 -0.77 -7.95
C GLY A 98 0.10 -0.04 -9.04
N VAL A 99 0.05 1.29 -9.08
CA VAL A 99 0.80 2.14 -10.03
C VAL A 99 1.52 3.26 -9.30
N TRP A 100 2.60 3.78 -9.86
CA TRP A 100 3.37 4.88 -9.26
C TRP A 100 2.78 6.28 -9.53
N ASP A 101 3.34 7.30 -8.89
CA ASP A 101 2.88 8.69 -8.98
C ASP A 101 3.04 9.34 -10.36
N ASP A 102 3.90 8.81 -11.22
CA ASP A 102 4.00 9.18 -12.62
C ASP A 102 2.77 8.78 -13.45
N LYS A 103 1.96 7.85 -12.93
CA LYS A 103 0.65 7.45 -13.44
C LYS A 103 -0.50 8.06 -12.65
N HIS A 104 -0.63 7.77 -11.36
CA HIS A 104 -1.82 8.21 -10.61
C HIS A 104 -1.87 9.73 -10.40
N GLY A 105 -0.73 10.43 -10.40
CA GLY A 105 -0.73 11.89 -10.37
C GLY A 105 -1.13 12.52 -9.03
N VAL A 106 -1.05 11.74 -7.95
CA VAL A 106 -1.22 12.23 -6.56
C VAL A 106 0.14 12.73 -6.10
N VAL A 107 0.18 13.91 -5.48
CA VAL A 107 1.41 14.68 -5.30
C VAL A 107 1.68 15.17 -3.88
N ASN A 108 0.66 15.10 -3.01
CA ASN A 108 0.70 15.55 -1.62
C ASN A 108 -0.50 14.99 -0.83
N ASN A 109 -0.58 15.41 0.44
CA ASN A 109 -1.62 15.03 1.40
C ASN A 109 -2.89 15.89 1.30
N LEU A 110 -3.11 16.64 0.21
CA LEU A 110 -4.41 17.24 -0.08
C LEU A 110 -5.28 16.26 -0.85
N PHE A 111 -6.31 15.74 -0.19
CA PHE A 111 -7.14 14.70 -0.78
C PHE A 111 -7.91 15.20 -2.00
N ARG A 112 -7.87 14.39 -3.06
CA ARG A 112 -8.54 14.63 -4.34
C ARG A 112 -9.03 13.30 -4.90
N PRO A 113 -10.33 13.14 -5.21
CA PRO A 113 -10.86 11.86 -5.67
C PRO A 113 -10.59 11.58 -7.16
N GLU A 114 -10.33 12.60 -7.96
CA GLU A 114 -10.28 12.51 -9.43
C GLU A 114 -9.19 11.54 -9.99
N PRO A 115 -8.01 11.39 -9.37
CA PRO A 115 -7.03 10.38 -9.76
C PRO A 115 -7.60 8.96 -9.82
N TYR A 116 -8.46 8.60 -8.87
CA TYR A 116 -8.95 7.24 -8.68
C TYR A 116 -10.06 6.86 -9.68
N ASP A 117 -10.65 7.85 -10.38
CA ASP A 117 -11.52 7.57 -11.52
C ASP A 117 -10.74 6.96 -12.70
N LYS A 118 -9.48 7.37 -12.88
CA LYS A 118 -8.60 6.87 -13.95
C LYS A 118 -7.81 5.64 -13.53
N TRP A 119 -7.41 5.62 -12.26
CA TRP A 119 -6.61 4.57 -11.64
C TRP A 119 -7.40 3.96 -10.48
N PRO A 120 -8.28 2.99 -10.77
CA PRO A 120 -9.17 2.42 -9.77
C PRO A 120 -8.37 1.77 -8.63
N THR A 121 -8.85 1.96 -7.41
CA THR A 121 -8.24 1.33 -6.23
C THR A 121 -8.51 -0.18 -6.20
N VAL A 122 -7.79 -0.91 -5.35
CA VAL A 122 -8.07 -2.31 -5.02
C VAL A 122 -9.54 -2.49 -4.60
N PHE A 123 -10.10 -1.55 -3.84
CA PHE A 123 -11.52 -1.55 -3.47
C PHE A 123 -12.39 -1.48 -4.72
N ASN A 124 -12.16 -0.50 -5.60
CA ASN A 124 -12.96 -0.36 -6.81
C ASN A 124 -12.93 -1.61 -7.69
N MET A 125 -11.77 -2.25 -7.80
CA MET A 125 -11.59 -3.47 -8.58
C MET A 125 -12.32 -4.66 -7.94
N LEU A 126 -12.23 -4.84 -6.62
CA LEU A 126 -12.95 -5.91 -5.91
C LEU A 126 -14.46 -5.71 -6.00
N GLU A 127 -14.96 -4.52 -5.66
CA GLU A 127 -16.39 -4.19 -5.71
C GLU A 127 -17.00 -4.35 -7.10
N TYR A 128 -16.23 -4.05 -8.15
CA TYR A 128 -16.72 -4.19 -9.52
C TYR A 128 -16.72 -5.65 -10.00
N TYR A 129 -15.63 -6.40 -9.79
CA TYR A 129 -15.47 -7.75 -10.35
C TYR A 129 -16.05 -8.86 -9.46
N LYS A 130 -16.11 -8.59 -8.15
CA LYS A 130 -16.41 -9.54 -7.07
C LYS A 130 -17.21 -8.83 -5.96
N PRO A 131 -18.41 -8.27 -6.24
CA PRO A 131 -19.23 -7.57 -5.26
C PRO A 131 -19.72 -8.46 -4.09
N GLU A 132 -19.48 -9.76 -4.15
CA GLU A 132 -19.66 -10.68 -3.02
C GLU A 132 -18.56 -10.57 -1.94
N ILE A 133 -17.41 -9.97 -2.25
CA ILE A 133 -16.33 -9.72 -1.29
C ILE A 133 -16.72 -8.49 -0.47
N ASN A 134 -16.78 -8.64 0.85
CA ASN A 134 -16.96 -7.49 1.73
C ASN A 134 -15.64 -6.75 1.87
N THR A 135 -15.58 -5.54 1.33
CA THR A 135 -14.41 -4.68 1.49
C THR A 135 -14.55 -3.75 2.69
N SER A 136 -13.47 -3.53 3.42
CA SER A 136 -13.52 -2.70 4.63
C SER A 136 -12.22 -1.96 4.85
N VAL A 137 -12.34 -0.73 5.33
CA VAL A 137 -11.21 0.06 5.79
C VAL A 137 -11.49 0.61 7.18
N ILE A 138 -10.50 0.52 8.06
CA ILE A 138 -10.49 1.11 9.39
C ILE A 138 -9.21 1.92 9.49
N ALA A 139 -9.34 3.23 9.54
CA ALA A 139 -8.22 4.16 9.52
C ALA A 139 -8.44 5.33 10.46
N ASP A 140 -7.37 5.86 11.01
CA ASP A 140 -7.36 7.07 11.83
C ASP A 140 -6.83 8.32 11.13
N TRP A 141 -6.59 8.20 9.82
CA TRP A 141 -6.36 9.32 8.92
C TRP A 141 -7.45 9.39 7.84
N ASP A 142 -8.17 10.50 7.79
CA ASP A 142 -9.32 10.71 6.90
C ASP A 142 -8.96 10.64 5.41
N TYR A 143 -7.70 10.91 5.04
CA TYR A 143 -7.20 10.74 3.68
C TYR A 143 -7.36 9.29 3.20
N ILE A 144 -7.05 8.29 4.04
CA ILE A 144 -7.21 6.87 3.71
C ILE A 144 -8.68 6.53 3.47
N ASN A 145 -9.58 7.03 4.33
CA ASN A 145 -11.02 6.89 4.14
C ASN A 145 -11.48 7.59 2.85
N GLY A 146 -10.85 8.71 2.49
CA GLY A 146 -11.02 9.41 1.22
C GLY A 146 -10.68 8.53 0.02
N ILE A 147 -9.49 7.91 0.01
CA ILE A 147 -9.07 6.99 -1.07
C ILE A 147 -10.06 5.84 -1.22
N ALA A 148 -10.44 5.22 -0.11
CA ALA A 148 -11.35 4.07 -0.12
C ALA A 148 -12.77 4.45 -0.57
N GLY A 149 -13.18 5.70 -0.36
CA GLY A 149 -14.45 6.26 -0.84
C GLY A 149 -14.41 6.84 -2.25
N ALA A 150 -13.25 6.87 -2.91
CA ALA A 150 -13.08 7.44 -4.25
C ALA A 150 -13.37 6.42 -5.36
N GLY A 151 -13.50 6.93 -6.59
CA GLY A 151 -13.82 6.13 -7.77
C GLY A 151 -15.29 5.72 -7.85
N GLY A 152 -15.62 4.93 -8.88
CA GLY A 152 -17.01 4.52 -9.17
C GLY A 152 -17.60 3.43 -8.28
N HIS A 153 -16.76 2.70 -7.54
CA HIS A 153 -17.13 1.51 -6.78
C HIS A 153 -16.47 1.56 -5.40
N PRO A 154 -16.93 2.44 -4.48
CA PRO A 154 -16.25 2.67 -3.20
C PRO A 154 -16.36 1.45 -2.27
N VAL A 155 -15.49 1.39 -1.27
CA VAL A 155 -15.48 0.37 -0.20
C VAL A 155 -16.86 0.20 0.47
N ASP A 156 -17.22 -1.03 0.86
CA ASP A 156 -18.50 -1.31 1.55
C ASP A 156 -18.55 -0.65 2.94
N ASN A 157 -17.51 -0.87 3.76
CA ASN A 157 -17.44 -0.35 5.12
C ASN A 157 -16.25 0.62 5.26
N ASN A 158 -16.56 1.90 5.41
CA ASN A 158 -15.56 2.96 5.53
C ASN A 158 -15.57 3.54 6.95
N VAL A 159 -14.66 3.06 7.81
CA VAL A 159 -14.62 3.41 9.23
C VAL A 159 -13.48 4.39 9.49
N PHE A 160 -13.83 5.61 9.89
CA PHE A 160 -12.89 6.60 10.38
C PHE A 160 -12.84 6.60 11.91
N VAL A 161 -11.64 6.48 12.47
CA VAL A 161 -11.36 6.56 13.90
C VAL A 161 -10.76 7.94 14.19
N PRO A 162 -11.55 8.90 14.74
CA PRO A 162 -11.01 10.21 15.03
C PRO A 162 -9.96 10.15 16.13
N PHE A 163 -9.03 11.11 16.10
CA PHE A 163 -8.02 11.31 17.13
C PHE A 163 -8.63 11.26 18.54
N GLN A 164 -7.98 10.52 19.43
CA GLN A 164 -8.37 10.33 20.84
C GLN A 164 -7.53 11.23 21.76
N ASP A 165 -7.07 10.75 22.90
CA ASP A 165 -6.18 11.51 23.81
C ASP A 165 -4.72 11.54 23.32
N SER A 166 -4.33 10.59 22.48
CA SER A 166 -3.00 10.47 21.87
C SER A 166 -3.06 9.54 20.67
N TRP A 167 -2.09 9.63 19.76
CA TRP A 167 -1.99 8.70 18.63
C TRP A 167 -1.86 7.23 19.05
N ALA A 168 -1.22 6.95 20.20
CA ALA A 168 -1.22 5.61 20.78
C ALA A 168 -2.63 5.09 21.10
N ALA A 169 -3.48 5.96 21.64
CA ALA A 169 -4.86 5.62 21.97
C ALA A 169 -5.74 5.52 20.72
N THR A 170 -5.45 6.32 19.69
CA THR A 170 -6.13 6.27 18.40
C THR A 170 -5.82 4.97 17.65
N ASP A 171 -4.54 4.59 17.51
CA ASP A 171 -4.10 3.32 16.94
C ASP A 171 -4.69 2.11 17.71
N ALA A 172 -4.75 2.18 19.04
CA ALA A 172 -5.38 1.14 19.85
C ALA A 172 -6.90 1.02 19.58
N ALA A 173 -7.57 2.13 19.27
CA ALA A 173 -8.98 2.12 18.88
C ALA A 173 -9.20 1.55 17.48
N VAL A 174 -8.30 1.84 16.51
CA VAL A 174 -8.26 1.14 15.21
C VAL A 174 -8.10 -0.36 15.43
N THR A 175 -7.09 -0.76 16.21
CA THR A 175 -6.77 -2.14 16.56
C THR A 175 -7.99 -2.88 17.12
N ALA A 176 -8.69 -2.27 18.09
CA ALA A 176 -9.88 -2.86 18.69
C ALA A 176 -11.02 -3.07 17.67
N GLN A 177 -11.22 -2.14 16.73
CA GLN A 177 -12.24 -2.29 15.68
C GLN A 177 -11.84 -3.33 14.64
N THR A 178 -10.56 -3.38 14.26
CA THR A 178 -10.00 -4.42 13.37
C THR A 178 -10.18 -5.81 13.97
N ILE A 179 -9.85 -5.99 15.26
CA ILE A 179 -10.07 -7.25 15.98
C ILE A 179 -11.56 -7.61 16.03
N ALA A 180 -12.43 -6.64 16.32
CA ALA A 180 -13.87 -6.89 16.36
C ALA A 180 -14.41 -7.38 15.01
N GLN A 181 -13.92 -6.80 13.90
CA GLN A 181 -14.32 -7.22 12.56
C GLN A 181 -13.76 -8.59 12.19
N ILE A 182 -12.52 -8.91 12.54
CA ILE A 182 -11.94 -10.24 12.34
C ILE A 182 -12.72 -11.28 13.14
N LEU A 183 -12.97 -11.06 14.44
CA LEU A 183 -13.72 -12.01 15.27
C LEU A 183 -15.17 -12.20 14.80
N ALA A 184 -15.79 -11.18 14.19
CA ALA A 184 -17.13 -11.29 13.63
C ALA A 184 -17.23 -12.27 12.45
N THR A 185 -16.11 -12.60 11.78
CA THR A 185 -16.14 -13.61 10.71
C THR A 185 -16.32 -15.03 11.25
N ALA A 186 -15.96 -15.30 12.51
CA ALA A 186 -16.15 -16.61 13.13
C ALA A 186 -17.63 -17.05 13.22
N ASP A 187 -18.55 -16.08 13.29
CA ASP A 187 -19.99 -16.31 13.37
C ASP A 187 -20.68 -16.33 11.99
N ASN A 188 -19.92 -16.14 10.90
CA ASN A 188 -20.44 -16.09 9.54
C ASN A 188 -19.75 -17.10 8.60
N PRO A 189 -19.98 -18.41 8.81
CA PRO A 189 -19.27 -19.47 8.11
C PRO A 189 -19.65 -19.65 6.63
N ASP A 190 -20.65 -18.92 6.12
CA ASP A 190 -21.29 -19.26 4.86
C ASP A 190 -20.80 -18.48 3.62
N ASP A 191 -20.48 -17.18 3.65
CA ASP A 191 -20.17 -16.50 2.37
C ASP A 191 -19.72 -15.03 2.45
N ILE A 192 -18.65 -14.70 3.16
CA ILE A 192 -18.03 -13.39 2.94
C ILE A 192 -16.52 -13.55 2.89
N SER A 193 -15.97 -13.70 1.70
CA SER A 193 -14.58 -13.32 1.47
C SER A 193 -14.41 -11.86 1.91
N ASN A 194 -13.37 -11.57 2.69
CA ASN A 194 -13.16 -10.22 3.22
C ASN A 194 -11.83 -9.66 2.75
N PHE A 195 -11.86 -8.44 2.24
CA PHE A 195 -10.67 -7.60 2.18
C PHE A 195 -10.76 -6.53 3.26
N LEU A 196 -9.87 -6.59 4.25
CA LEU A 196 -9.82 -5.62 5.35
C LEU A 196 -8.50 -4.84 5.29
N PHE A 197 -8.58 -3.52 5.27
CA PHE A 197 -7.43 -2.63 5.42
C PHE A 197 -7.48 -1.93 6.80
N SER A 198 -6.50 -2.19 7.65
CA SER A 198 -6.29 -1.53 8.93
C SER A 198 -5.10 -0.58 8.84
N TYR A 199 -5.30 0.71 9.10
CA TYR A 199 -4.25 1.74 9.00
C TYR A 199 -3.99 2.42 10.36
N GLN A 200 -2.72 2.60 10.70
CA GLN A 200 -2.24 3.17 11.98
C GLN A 200 -1.19 4.25 11.72
N VAL A 201 -1.36 5.43 12.33
CA VAL A 201 -0.54 6.63 12.03
C VAL A 201 0.51 6.95 13.10
N GLN A 202 0.44 6.35 14.30
CA GLN A 202 1.21 6.80 15.47
C GLN A 202 2.72 6.97 15.22
N VAL A 203 3.35 6.09 14.46
CA VAL A 203 4.80 6.09 14.26
C VAL A 203 5.24 7.33 13.49
N ASP A 204 4.54 7.67 12.41
CA ASP A 204 4.83 8.87 11.63
C ASP A 204 4.64 10.15 12.46
N GLU A 205 3.54 10.25 13.18
CA GLU A 205 3.26 11.38 14.07
C GLU A 205 4.30 11.55 15.19
N ALA A 206 4.81 10.43 15.73
CA ALA A 206 5.94 10.47 16.65
C ALA A 206 7.24 10.93 15.95
N GLY A 207 7.41 10.57 14.68
CA GLY A 207 8.50 11.02 13.83
C GLY A 207 8.45 12.54 13.60
N HIS A 208 7.29 13.07 13.25
CA HIS A 208 7.08 14.50 13.09
C HIS A 208 7.27 15.28 14.40
N GLY A 209 6.81 14.73 15.52
CA GLY A 209 6.92 15.37 16.84
C GLY A 209 8.33 15.35 17.43
N PHE A 210 9.11 14.28 17.20
CA PHE A 210 10.36 14.02 17.94
C PHE A 210 11.56 13.60 17.07
N GLY A 211 11.34 13.23 15.81
CA GLY A 211 12.33 12.65 14.90
C GLY A 211 12.39 11.12 14.99
N GLY A 212 12.73 10.46 13.88
CA GLY A 212 12.77 8.99 13.76
C GLY A 212 13.90 8.31 14.56
N GLY A 213 14.83 9.09 15.12
CA GLY A 213 15.89 8.63 16.01
C GLY A 213 15.57 8.78 17.50
N SER A 214 14.36 9.25 17.84
CA SER A 214 13.95 9.56 19.21
C SER A 214 13.48 8.33 20.00
N ALA A 215 13.38 8.47 21.32
CA ALA A 215 12.81 7.43 22.18
C ALA A 215 11.29 7.31 22.00
N GLU A 216 10.63 8.40 21.64
CA GLU A 216 9.20 8.49 21.37
C GLU A 216 8.84 7.71 20.09
N TYR A 217 9.60 7.90 19.01
CA TYR A 217 9.46 7.10 17.79
C TYR A 217 9.74 5.62 18.07
N ALA A 218 10.80 5.31 18.82
CA ALA A 218 11.09 3.93 19.22
C ALA A 218 9.94 3.29 20.01
N GLN A 219 9.32 4.04 20.93
CA GLN A 219 8.18 3.57 21.70
C GLN A 219 6.93 3.40 20.83
N ALA A 220 6.69 4.29 19.86
CA ALA A 220 5.60 4.14 18.90
C ALA A 220 5.75 2.85 18.08
N VAL A 221 6.96 2.54 17.59
CA VAL A 221 7.24 1.28 16.87
C VAL A 221 6.94 0.06 17.73
N VAL A 222 7.27 0.09 19.03
CA VAL A 222 6.94 -0.98 19.97
C VAL A 222 5.42 -1.11 20.17
N ASN A 223 4.70 0.02 20.31
CA ASN A 223 3.25 0.02 20.49
C ASN A 223 2.53 -0.57 19.27
N VAL A 224 2.88 -0.12 18.07
CA VAL A 224 2.33 -0.66 16.81
C VAL A 224 2.66 -2.14 16.65
N GLY A 225 3.87 -2.57 17.03
CA GLY A 225 4.21 -3.99 17.10
C GLY A 225 3.27 -4.79 18.01
N ALA A 226 2.91 -4.26 19.18
CA ALA A 226 1.94 -4.89 20.09
C ALA A 226 0.52 -4.91 19.51
N ASN A 227 0.08 -3.82 18.86
CA ASN A 227 -1.22 -3.76 18.18
C ASN A 227 -1.35 -4.82 17.07
N ILE A 228 -0.32 -4.96 16.24
CA ILE A 228 -0.26 -6.02 15.21
C ILE A 228 -0.34 -7.40 15.87
N LYS A 229 0.34 -7.61 17.02
CA LYS A 229 0.30 -8.89 17.72
C LYS A 229 -1.13 -9.26 18.13
N GLU A 230 -1.89 -8.31 18.66
CA GLU A 230 -3.29 -8.53 19.05
C GLU A 230 -4.19 -8.83 17.83
N ILE A 231 -3.95 -8.15 16.70
CA ILE A 231 -4.66 -8.42 15.43
C ILE A 231 -4.36 -9.83 14.92
N LEU A 232 -3.10 -10.24 14.88
CA LEU A 232 -2.70 -11.59 14.43
C LEU A 232 -3.20 -12.69 15.38
N ASP A 233 -3.28 -12.41 16.68
CA ASP A 233 -3.88 -13.33 17.65
C ASP A 233 -5.39 -13.52 17.38
N ALA A 234 -6.10 -12.48 16.96
CA ALA A 234 -7.51 -12.58 16.54
C ALA A 234 -7.67 -13.43 15.26
N VAL A 235 -6.78 -13.24 14.27
CA VAL A 235 -6.74 -14.09 13.06
C VAL A 235 -6.50 -15.55 13.44
N ALA A 236 -5.50 -15.83 14.29
CA ALA A 236 -5.20 -17.17 14.75
C ALA A 236 -6.37 -17.80 15.53
N GLN A 237 -7.09 -17.00 16.31
CA GLN A 237 -8.30 -17.43 17.00
C GLN A 237 -9.41 -17.83 16.01
N VAL A 238 -9.68 -17.02 14.98
CA VAL A 238 -10.66 -17.35 13.93
C VAL A 238 -10.26 -18.63 13.20
N LYS A 239 -8.99 -18.74 12.76
CA LYS A 239 -8.45 -19.94 12.11
C LYS A 239 -8.63 -21.19 12.97
N ALA A 240 -8.43 -21.08 14.28
CA ALA A 240 -8.63 -22.21 15.20
C ALA A 240 -10.11 -22.62 15.35
N LEU A 241 -11.05 -21.69 15.16
CA LEU A 241 -12.49 -21.92 15.29
C LEU A 241 -13.12 -22.44 14.00
N THR A 242 -12.79 -21.82 12.86
CA THR A 242 -13.45 -22.07 11.57
C THR A 242 -12.59 -22.87 10.60
N GLY A 243 -11.27 -22.82 10.75
CA GLY A 243 -10.31 -23.31 9.76
C GLY A 243 -9.99 -22.31 8.65
N ASP A 244 -10.64 -21.13 8.65
CA ASP A 244 -10.38 -20.09 7.65
C ASP A 244 -9.05 -19.41 7.95
N ASP A 245 -8.16 -19.49 6.98
CA ASP A 245 -6.83 -18.90 7.04
C ASP A 245 -6.81 -17.58 6.27
N TRP A 246 -6.10 -16.60 6.80
CA TRP A 246 -6.05 -15.26 6.23
C TRP A 246 -4.69 -15.02 5.58
N SER A 247 -4.68 -14.43 4.39
CA SER A 247 -3.44 -13.87 3.84
C SER A 247 -3.21 -12.50 4.48
N ILE A 248 -2.01 -12.26 4.98
CA ILE A 248 -1.64 -11.05 5.70
C ILE A 248 -0.57 -10.29 4.92
N ILE A 249 -0.79 -8.99 4.71
CA ILE A 249 0.19 -8.07 4.14
C ILE A 249 0.42 -6.95 5.17
N ILE A 250 1.67 -6.71 5.54
CA ILE A 250 2.05 -5.59 6.41
C ILE A 250 3.05 -4.71 5.66
N THR A 251 2.79 -3.41 5.61
CA THR A 251 3.66 -2.48 4.89
C THR A 251 3.69 -1.10 5.53
N THR A 252 4.60 -0.28 5.04
CA THR A 252 4.68 1.15 5.31
C THR A 252 4.75 1.89 3.99
N ASP A 253 4.22 3.09 3.97
CA ASP A 253 4.20 3.99 2.84
C ASP A 253 5.51 4.75 2.65
N HIS A 254 6.25 5.04 3.71
CA HIS A 254 7.61 5.58 3.66
C HIS A 254 8.34 5.34 4.98
N GLY A 255 9.61 5.74 5.05
CA GLY A 255 10.36 5.85 6.29
C GLY A 255 10.45 7.29 6.80
N HIS A 256 11.28 7.53 7.82
CA HIS A 256 11.40 8.84 8.46
C HIS A 256 12.86 9.22 8.73
N GLN A 257 13.19 10.51 8.62
CA GLN A 257 14.50 11.03 8.99
C GLN A 257 14.76 10.87 10.49
N GLN A 258 16.03 10.66 10.86
CA GLN A 258 16.41 10.45 12.25
C GLN A 258 16.27 11.73 13.11
N SER A 259 16.55 12.90 12.54
CA SER A 259 16.43 14.18 13.23
C SER A 259 15.02 14.74 13.15
N LEU A 260 14.63 15.50 14.18
CA LEU A 260 13.43 16.34 14.14
C LEU A 260 13.54 17.37 12.99
N GLY A 261 12.44 17.59 12.28
CA GLY A 261 12.35 18.49 11.13
C GLY A 261 11.11 18.20 10.31
N PHE A 262 11.21 18.37 8.99
CA PHE A 262 10.13 18.01 8.06
C PHE A 262 9.80 16.51 8.11
N GLY A 263 10.78 15.67 8.44
CA GLY A 263 10.58 14.26 8.76
C GLY A 263 10.73 13.34 7.56
N HIS A 264 9.93 13.55 6.52
CA HIS A 264 9.98 12.78 5.27
C HIS A 264 9.50 13.64 4.09
N GLY A 265 9.64 13.16 2.85
CA GLY A 265 9.29 13.87 1.62
C GLY A 265 10.46 14.03 0.64
N PHE A 266 11.69 13.79 1.08
CA PHE A 266 12.89 13.80 0.24
C PHE A 266 13.37 12.37 -0.06
N GLN A 267 14.64 12.19 -0.38
CA GLN A 267 15.17 10.94 -0.96
C GLN A 267 16.27 10.31 -0.12
N SER A 268 16.40 10.66 1.17
CA SER A 268 17.38 9.97 2.00
C SER A 268 17.02 8.49 2.13
N PRO A 269 18.00 7.58 2.25
CA PRO A 269 17.71 6.15 2.44
C PRO A 269 16.80 5.87 3.63
N ASN A 270 16.83 6.68 4.67
CA ASN A 270 15.89 6.52 5.79
C ASN A 270 14.45 6.87 5.40
N GLU A 271 14.23 7.82 4.50
CA GLU A 271 12.89 8.17 4.02
C GLU A 271 12.40 7.18 2.97
N THR A 272 13.26 6.75 2.05
CA THR A 272 12.86 5.88 0.92
C THR A 272 12.87 4.40 1.25
N THR A 273 13.30 3.98 2.45
CA THR A 273 13.24 2.57 2.86
C THR A 273 11.84 2.25 3.34
N GLN A 274 11.23 1.28 2.68
CA GLN A 274 9.94 0.68 3.01
C GLN A 274 10.13 -0.81 3.33
N PHE A 275 9.01 -1.50 3.54
CA PHE A 275 9.00 -2.95 3.61
C PHE A 275 7.64 -3.51 3.20
N VAL A 276 7.65 -4.78 2.82
CA VAL A 276 6.44 -5.59 2.67
C VAL A 276 6.70 -6.91 3.39
N ILE A 277 5.85 -7.26 4.35
CA ILE A 277 5.76 -8.60 4.92
C ILE A 277 4.52 -9.24 4.31
N PHE A 278 4.68 -10.41 3.70
CA PHE A 278 3.58 -11.14 3.09
C PHE A 278 3.56 -12.57 3.60
N ASP A 279 2.49 -12.91 4.29
CA ASP A 279 2.12 -14.26 4.71
C ASP A 279 0.90 -14.69 3.88
N GLN A 280 1.08 -15.72 3.05
CA GLN A 280 0.00 -16.22 2.21
C GLN A 280 -0.68 -17.40 2.90
N ALA A 281 -2.01 -17.31 3.04
CA ALA A 281 -2.83 -18.37 3.62
C ALA A 281 -2.47 -19.75 3.06
N GLY A 282 -2.22 -20.71 3.96
CA GLY A 282 -1.89 -22.10 3.64
C GLY A 282 -0.54 -22.34 2.95
N HIS A 283 0.38 -21.37 2.89
CA HIS A 283 1.66 -21.47 2.18
C HIS A 283 2.90 -21.25 3.07
N ASP A 284 3.11 -22.18 4.00
CA ASP A 284 4.14 -22.05 5.06
C ASP A 284 5.58 -22.46 4.65
N ALA A 285 5.80 -22.77 3.36
CA ALA A 285 7.05 -23.42 2.91
C ALA A 285 8.28 -22.50 2.91
N THR A 286 8.04 -21.19 2.96
CA THR A 286 9.05 -20.13 2.84
C THR A 286 9.02 -19.16 4.01
N ASP A 287 8.41 -19.54 5.12
CA ASP A 287 8.30 -18.72 6.32
C ASP A 287 9.67 -18.36 6.88
N GLY A 288 9.81 -17.14 7.38
CA GLY A 288 11.08 -16.62 7.89
C GLY A 288 12.11 -16.30 6.79
N SER A 289 11.69 -16.30 5.52
CA SER A 289 12.55 -15.92 4.40
C SER A 289 12.49 -14.43 4.09
N GLN A 290 13.42 -13.97 3.25
CA GLN A 290 13.37 -12.64 2.67
C GLN A 290 13.09 -12.69 1.17
N ASN A 291 12.41 -11.68 0.64
CA ASN A 291 12.30 -11.45 -0.79
C ASN A 291 13.13 -10.22 -1.19
N LEU A 292 13.83 -10.29 -2.32
CA LEU A 292 14.72 -9.21 -2.76
C LEU A 292 14.06 -8.24 -3.74
N ASN A 293 12.86 -8.55 -4.22
CA ASN A 293 12.19 -7.83 -5.29
C ASN A 293 10.77 -7.35 -4.93
N TYR A 294 10.35 -7.42 -3.65
CA TYR A 294 9.08 -6.84 -3.23
C TYR A 294 9.07 -5.31 -3.39
N SER A 295 7.92 -4.80 -3.83
CA SER A 295 7.59 -3.40 -3.93
C SER A 295 6.21 -3.11 -3.34
N ILE A 296 5.99 -1.90 -2.85
CA ILE A 296 4.66 -1.47 -2.41
C ILE A 296 3.63 -1.47 -3.56
N ALA A 297 4.08 -1.30 -4.81
CA ALA A 297 3.22 -1.39 -5.99
C ALA A 297 2.69 -2.81 -6.23
N ASP A 298 3.32 -3.85 -5.65
CA ASP A 298 2.92 -5.25 -5.79
C ASP A 298 1.69 -5.61 -4.93
N ILE A 299 1.32 -4.76 -3.97
CA ILE A 299 0.28 -5.07 -2.97
C ILE A 299 -1.09 -5.20 -3.61
N THR A 300 -1.55 -4.18 -4.35
CA THR A 300 -2.83 -4.24 -5.08
C THR A 300 -2.93 -5.45 -6.01
N PRO A 301 -2.00 -5.69 -6.96
CA PRO A 301 -2.09 -6.87 -7.83
C PRO A 301 -2.02 -8.18 -7.05
N THR A 302 -1.31 -8.24 -5.92
CA THR A 302 -1.30 -9.42 -5.05
C THR A 302 -2.68 -9.69 -4.44
N ILE A 303 -3.32 -8.67 -3.85
CA ILE A 303 -4.66 -8.79 -3.25
C ILE A 303 -5.68 -9.23 -4.32
N LEU A 304 -5.65 -8.59 -5.49
CA LEU A 304 -6.55 -8.93 -6.58
C LEU A 304 -6.33 -10.37 -7.08
N ALA A 305 -5.07 -10.84 -7.13
CA ALA A 305 -4.75 -12.18 -7.59
C ALA A 305 -5.20 -13.27 -6.61
N LEU A 306 -5.09 -13.01 -5.29
CA LEU A 306 -5.64 -13.89 -4.24
C LEU A 306 -7.13 -14.14 -4.52
N PHE A 307 -7.92 -13.06 -4.63
CA PHE A 307 -9.35 -13.15 -4.93
C PHE A 307 -9.73 -13.58 -6.38
N GLY A 308 -8.74 -13.89 -7.22
CA GLY A 308 -8.96 -14.29 -8.61
C GLY A 308 -9.58 -13.19 -9.50
N VAL A 309 -9.33 -11.92 -9.18
CA VAL A 309 -9.76 -10.76 -9.98
C VAL A 309 -8.83 -10.56 -11.18
N PRO A 310 -9.34 -10.14 -12.36
CA PRO A 310 -8.49 -9.83 -13.51
C PRO A 310 -7.47 -8.72 -13.22
N MET A 311 -6.20 -8.95 -13.60
CA MET A 311 -5.16 -7.91 -13.53
C MET A 311 -5.35 -6.87 -14.64
N ARG A 312 -5.06 -5.61 -14.31
CA ARG A 312 -4.88 -4.56 -15.32
C ARG A 312 -3.53 -4.74 -16.02
N SER A 313 -3.47 -4.40 -17.31
CA SER A 313 -2.23 -4.48 -18.09
C SER A 313 -1.27 -3.32 -17.81
N ASP A 314 -1.75 -2.26 -17.14
CA ASP A 314 -1.01 -1.04 -16.84
C ASP A 314 -0.60 -0.89 -15.37
N PHE A 315 -0.67 -1.95 -14.57
CA PHE A 315 0.00 -1.98 -13.26
C PHE A 315 1.52 -1.85 -13.40
N ASP A 316 2.15 -1.21 -12.41
CA ASP A 316 3.61 -1.22 -12.26
C ASP A 316 4.08 -2.40 -11.40
N GLY A 317 3.28 -2.79 -10.42
CA GLY A 317 3.54 -3.98 -9.61
C GLY A 317 2.99 -5.27 -10.23
N SER A 318 3.39 -6.38 -9.62
CA SER A 318 3.01 -7.74 -10.00
C SER A 318 2.52 -8.53 -8.77
N PRO A 319 1.68 -9.57 -8.93
CA PRO A 319 1.29 -10.41 -7.81
C PRO A 319 2.50 -11.17 -7.23
N MET A 320 2.82 -10.93 -5.95
CA MET A 320 4.03 -11.41 -5.28
C MET A 320 4.18 -12.93 -5.26
N HIS A 321 3.06 -13.67 -5.24
CA HIS A 321 3.05 -15.14 -5.23
C HIS A 321 2.99 -15.79 -6.62
N LEU A 322 2.90 -15.01 -7.70
CA LEU A 322 2.73 -15.53 -9.06
C LEU A 322 3.84 -15.10 -10.03
N ASP A 323 4.42 -13.91 -9.87
CA ASP A 323 5.46 -13.43 -10.78
C ASP A 323 6.79 -14.16 -10.53
N PRO A 324 7.33 -14.90 -11.51
CA PRO A 324 8.59 -15.61 -11.34
C PRO A 324 9.76 -14.71 -10.95
N ASN A 325 9.78 -13.45 -11.39
CA ASN A 325 10.86 -12.52 -11.03
C ASN A 325 10.84 -12.17 -9.54
N ILE A 326 9.66 -12.19 -8.91
CA ILE A 326 9.51 -11.98 -7.48
C ILE A 326 9.75 -13.29 -6.74
N VAL A 327 9.05 -14.37 -7.13
CA VAL A 327 9.13 -15.68 -6.46
C VAL A 327 10.55 -16.26 -6.46
N ASP A 328 11.26 -16.19 -7.59
CA ASP A 328 12.63 -16.72 -7.70
C ASP A 328 13.67 -15.87 -6.95
N SER A 329 13.28 -14.69 -6.43
CA SER A 329 14.13 -13.83 -5.60
C SER A 329 13.99 -14.08 -4.09
N THR A 330 13.14 -15.03 -3.69
CA THR A 330 13.01 -15.46 -2.30
C THR A 330 14.26 -16.23 -1.86
N VAL A 331 14.85 -15.79 -0.75
CA VAL A 331 16.06 -16.36 -0.15
C VAL A 331 15.78 -16.70 1.31
N VAL A 332 16.13 -17.92 1.72
CA VAL A 332 16.08 -18.34 3.13
C VAL A 332 17.42 -17.99 3.80
N PRO A 333 17.50 -16.97 4.67
CA PRO A 333 18.74 -16.58 5.32
C PRO A 333 19.01 -17.40 6.59
N ASP A 334 20.27 -17.52 7.00
CA ASP A 334 20.64 -18.07 8.32
C ASP A 334 20.19 -17.14 9.48
N ASP A 335 20.18 -15.83 9.23
CA ASP A 335 19.74 -14.78 10.15
C ASP A 335 18.96 -13.72 9.37
N LEU A 336 17.63 -13.77 9.48
CA LEU A 336 16.72 -12.86 8.77
C LEU A 336 16.97 -11.39 9.13
N LYS A 337 17.16 -11.07 10.42
CA LYS A 337 17.40 -9.71 10.87
C LYS A 337 18.68 -9.15 10.23
N GLN A 338 19.76 -9.91 10.23
CA GLN A 338 21.01 -9.48 9.63
C GLN A 338 20.88 -9.34 8.10
N ALA A 339 20.15 -10.23 7.44
CA ALA A 339 19.92 -10.18 6.01
C ALA A 339 19.13 -8.92 5.59
N LEU A 340 18.05 -8.59 6.32
CA LEU A 340 17.26 -7.38 6.10
C LEU A 340 18.06 -6.11 6.38
N LEU A 341 18.85 -6.06 7.47
CA LEU A 341 19.76 -4.92 7.72
C LEU A 341 20.79 -4.75 6.60
N SER A 342 21.28 -5.85 6.03
CA SER A 342 22.18 -5.82 4.88
C SER A 342 21.48 -5.33 3.62
N ALA A 343 20.22 -5.70 3.38
CA ALA A 343 19.43 -5.19 2.26
C ALA A 343 19.19 -3.67 2.37
N ILE A 344 18.77 -3.19 3.55
CA ILE A 344 18.59 -1.75 3.83
C ILE A 344 19.88 -0.96 3.57
N ALA A 345 21.03 -1.52 3.97
CA ALA A 345 22.33 -0.88 3.76
C ALA A 345 22.75 -0.75 2.27
N MET A 346 22.05 -1.41 1.35
CA MET A 346 22.27 -1.25 -0.10
C MET A 346 21.50 -0.06 -0.69
N TYR A 347 20.50 0.47 0.03
CA TYR A 347 19.71 1.59 -0.45
C TYR A 347 20.52 2.89 -0.37
N GLY A 348 20.44 3.66 -1.45
CA GLY A 348 21.16 4.91 -1.64
C GLY A 348 20.23 5.99 -2.17
N TYR A 349 20.81 7.17 -2.39
CA TYR A 349 20.11 8.26 -3.06
C TYR A 349 19.89 7.94 -4.55
N PRO A 350 18.84 8.50 -5.18
CA PRO A 350 18.71 8.48 -6.62
C PRO A 350 19.87 9.22 -7.30
N ASN A 351 19.90 9.17 -8.64
CA ASN A 351 20.81 10.05 -9.37
C ASN A 351 20.49 11.52 -9.06
N ILE A 352 21.51 12.37 -9.08
CA ILE A 352 21.40 13.77 -8.65
C ILE A 352 20.29 14.54 -9.38
N GLY A 353 20.06 14.26 -10.67
CA GLY A 353 19.00 14.92 -11.45
C GLY A 353 17.60 14.61 -10.92
N ASN A 354 17.33 13.34 -10.63
CA ASN A 354 16.07 12.92 -10.03
C ASN A 354 15.92 13.44 -8.60
N ASP A 355 16.99 13.41 -7.81
CA ASP A 355 17.02 13.94 -6.44
C ASP A 355 16.62 15.43 -6.41
N ILE A 356 17.23 16.24 -7.27
CA ILE A 356 16.91 17.66 -7.39
C ILE A 356 15.46 17.87 -7.80
N MET A 357 15.01 17.15 -8.82
CA MET A 357 13.66 17.28 -9.36
C MET A 357 12.62 16.91 -8.29
N LEU A 358 12.79 15.78 -7.60
CA LEU A 358 11.89 15.35 -6.52
C LEU A 358 11.90 16.31 -5.35
N GLY A 359 13.06 16.82 -4.93
CA GLY A 359 13.12 17.84 -3.89
C GLY A 359 12.35 19.12 -4.28
N ILE A 360 12.45 19.57 -5.53
CA ILE A 360 11.65 20.69 -6.04
C ILE A 360 10.15 20.36 -6.00
N ARG A 361 9.76 19.16 -6.45
CA ARG A 361 8.37 18.71 -6.42
C ARG A 361 7.84 18.75 -4.99
N THR A 362 8.50 18.08 -4.05
CA THR A 362 8.14 18.04 -2.64
C THR A 362 7.99 19.43 -2.07
N ILE A 363 8.97 20.30 -2.26
CA ILE A 363 8.94 21.69 -1.79
C ILE A 363 7.66 22.39 -2.25
N VAL A 364 7.39 22.34 -3.56
CA VAL A 364 6.28 23.10 -4.14
C VAL A 364 4.94 22.50 -3.76
N THR A 365 4.82 21.17 -3.79
CA THR A 365 3.58 20.47 -3.44
C THR A 365 3.26 20.55 -1.96
N SER A 366 4.23 20.98 -1.14
CA SER A 366 4.08 21.20 0.29
C SER A 366 3.64 22.60 0.70
N ILE A 367 3.79 23.59 -0.19
CA ILE A 367 3.37 24.99 0.06
C ILE A 367 1.90 25.13 0.50
N PRO A 368 0.93 24.40 -0.10
CA PRO A 368 -0.49 24.54 0.26
C PRO A 368 -0.81 24.31 1.75
N TYR A 369 0.00 23.54 2.49
CA TYR A 369 -0.25 23.20 3.90
C TYR A 369 0.71 23.84 4.91
N GLY A 370 1.77 24.56 4.49
CA GLY A 370 2.67 25.19 5.45
C GLY A 370 3.75 26.10 4.86
N LEU A 371 3.51 27.42 4.85
CA LEU A 371 4.46 28.40 4.31
C LEU A 371 5.78 28.51 5.10
N ASN A 372 5.77 28.36 6.43
CA ASN A 372 6.92 28.71 7.27
C ASN A 372 7.97 27.58 7.44
N LEU A 373 7.55 26.31 7.51
CA LEU A 373 8.46 25.15 7.57
C LEU A 373 9.16 24.93 6.22
N VAL A 374 8.39 25.08 5.14
CA VAL A 374 8.85 24.90 3.75
C VAL A 374 10.00 25.86 3.41
N VAL A 375 9.94 27.14 3.81
CA VAL A 375 11.01 28.12 3.51
C VAL A 375 12.37 27.70 4.09
N THR A 376 12.40 27.15 5.31
CA THR A 376 13.67 26.79 5.97
C THR A 376 14.30 25.55 5.36
N GLU A 377 13.49 24.57 4.96
CA GLU A 377 13.99 23.36 4.29
C GLU A 377 14.34 23.59 2.82
N ILE A 378 13.62 24.51 2.15
CA ILE A 378 14.05 25.06 0.85
C ILE A 378 15.46 25.62 0.97
N ASP A 379 15.72 26.49 1.95
CA ASP A 379 17.03 27.13 2.08
C ASP A 379 18.14 26.09 2.32
N LYS A 380 17.90 25.06 3.14
CA LYS A 380 18.85 23.96 3.37
C LYS A 380 19.09 23.11 2.11
N PHE A 381 18.01 22.72 1.42
CA PHE A 381 18.09 21.94 0.19
C PHE A 381 18.81 22.72 -0.93
N LEU A 382 18.43 23.98 -1.16
CA LEU A 382 19.08 24.85 -2.11
C LEU A 382 20.56 25.11 -1.74
N GLN A 383 20.89 25.25 -0.46
CA GLN A 383 22.28 25.39 -0.02
C GLN A 383 23.10 24.12 -0.33
N SER A 384 22.53 22.93 -0.13
CA SER A 384 23.20 21.67 -0.49
C SER A 384 23.51 21.56 -2.00
N ILE A 385 22.66 22.15 -2.85
CA ILE A 385 22.85 22.21 -4.30
C ILE A 385 23.93 23.24 -4.66
N VAL A 386 23.90 24.41 -4.02
CA VAL A 386 24.92 25.46 -4.17
C VAL A 386 26.30 24.90 -3.81
N ASP A 387 26.40 24.12 -2.74
CA ASP A 387 27.65 23.49 -2.29
C ASP A 387 28.19 22.44 -3.28
N GLN A 388 27.36 21.94 -4.21
CA GLN A 388 27.74 20.99 -5.26
C GLN A 388 28.13 21.65 -6.59
N ASP A 389 28.05 22.99 -6.71
CA ASP A 389 28.46 23.81 -7.86
C ASP A 389 27.81 23.40 -9.21
N ILE A 390 26.52 23.03 -9.19
CA ILE A 390 25.78 22.57 -10.38
C ILE A 390 25.16 23.77 -11.13
N PHE A 391 25.85 24.21 -12.19
CA PHE A 391 25.54 25.40 -13.01
C PHE A 391 24.10 25.54 -13.58
N LEU A 392 23.33 24.45 -13.66
CA LEU A 392 21.98 24.44 -14.25
C LEU A 392 20.84 24.79 -13.27
N ILE A 393 21.09 24.82 -11.96
CA ILE A 393 20.03 24.84 -10.93
C ILE A 393 19.83 26.22 -10.29
N SER A 394 20.79 27.14 -10.41
CA SER A 394 20.69 28.49 -9.85
C SER A 394 19.45 29.26 -10.34
N GLY A 395 19.07 29.10 -11.61
CA GLY A 395 17.86 29.72 -12.15
C GLY A 395 16.54 29.11 -11.63
N VAL A 396 16.55 27.83 -11.24
CA VAL A 396 15.39 27.15 -10.64
C VAL A 396 15.27 27.50 -9.17
N ALA A 397 16.39 27.63 -8.45
CA ALA A 397 16.45 28.12 -7.08
C ALA A 397 15.92 29.57 -6.98
N GLU A 398 16.35 30.46 -7.87
CA GLU A 398 15.85 31.84 -7.96
C GLU A 398 14.36 31.90 -8.31
N PHE A 399 13.88 31.02 -9.20
CA PHE A 399 12.46 30.90 -9.54
C PHE A 399 11.63 30.39 -8.35
N LEU A 400 12.11 29.40 -7.60
CA LEU A 400 11.41 28.87 -6.42
C LEU A 400 11.34 29.88 -5.29
N GLN A 401 12.41 30.67 -5.07
CA GLN A 401 12.36 31.80 -4.14
C GLN A 401 11.30 32.84 -4.55
N GLN A 402 11.13 33.09 -5.85
CA GLN A 402 10.08 33.97 -6.36
C GLN A 402 8.68 33.37 -6.21
N VAL A 403 8.50 32.06 -6.43
CA VAL A 403 7.23 31.37 -6.21
C VAL A 403 6.82 31.46 -4.74
N VAL A 404 7.72 31.15 -3.81
CA VAL A 404 7.48 31.24 -2.35
C VAL A 404 7.12 32.67 -1.92
N GLN A 405 7.79 33.69 -2.48
CA GLN A 405 7.47 35.10 -2.22
C GLN A 405 6.13 35.53 -2.83
N PHE A 406 5.71 34.92 -3.93
CA PHE A 406 4.43 35.19 -4.60
C PHE A 406 3.24 34.49 -3.93
N THR A 407 3.44 33.28 -3.39
CA THR A 407 2.38 32.47 -2.77
C THR A 407 1.99 32.91 -1.36
N GLY A 408 2.78 33.77 -0.70
CA GLY A 408 2.48 34.31 0.64
C GLY A 408 1.19 35.14 0.75
N GLY A 409 0.42 35.31 -0.33
CA GLY A 409 -0.88 35.99 -0.36
C GLY A 409 -2.00 35.26 -1.12
N LEU A 410 -1.82 33.99 -1.48
CA LEU A 410 -2.80 33.19 -2.25
C LEU A 410 -3.56 32.20 -1.37
N VAL A 411 -4.80 31.86 -1.78
CA VAL A 411 -5.65 30.83 -1.15
C VAL A 411 -5.12 29.43 -1.51
N VAL A 412 -5.32 28.45 -0.63
CA VAL A 412 -4.88 27.04 -0.75
C VAL A 412 -5.18 26.45 -2.14
N ASP A 413 -6.35 26.72 -2.72
CA ASP A 413 -6.72 26.21 -4.05
C ASP A 413 -5.83 26.71 -5.19
N THR A 414 -5.37 27.96 -5.10
CA THR A 414 -4.50 28.56 -6.13
C THR A 414 -3.08 28.02 -6.01
N THR A 415 -2.59 27.82 -4.78
CA THR A 415 -1.27 27.23 -4.54
C THR A 415 -1.26 25.75 -4.91
N ASP A 416 -2.32 24.99 -4.64
CA ASP A 416 -2.46 23.59 -5.06
C ASP A 416 -2.48 23.44 -6.59
N THR A 417 -3.20 24.31 -7.30
CA THR A 417 -3.23 24.28 -8.78
C THR A 417 -1.83 24.48 -9.37
N LEU A 418 -1.06 25.43 -8.84
CA LEU A 418 0.32 25.66 -9.27
C LEU A 418 1.22 24.47 -8.93
N ALA A 419 1.08 23.93 -7.72
CA ALA A 419 1.81 22.77 -7.25
C ALA A 419 1.61 21.56 -8.17
N ARG A 420 0.37 21.27 -8.55
CA ARG A 420 0.05 20.19 -9.49
C ARG A 420 0.63 20.44 -10.88
N GLY A 421 0.63 21.68 -11.35
CA GLY A 421 1.29 22.05 -12.61
C GLY A 421 2.79 21.74 -12.60
N ILE A 422 3.49 22.07 -11.50
CA ILE A 422 4.91 21.76 -11.33
C ILE A 422 5.13 20.26 -11.14
N ALA A 423 4.27 19.58 -10.38
CA ALA A 423 4.34 18.13 -10.22
C ALA A 423 4.21 17.41 -11.56
N TYR A 424 3.28 17.84 -12.42
CA TYR A 424 3.14 17.32 -13.79
C TYR A 424 4.38 17.58 -14.64
N LEU A 425 4.90 18.81 -14.64
CA LEU A 425 6.13 19.15 -15.38
C LEU A 425 7.36 18.37 -14.90
N THR A 426 7.31 17.90 -13.67
CA THR A 426 8.37 17.12 -13.06
C THR A 426 8.09 15.61 -13.09
N GLY A 427 6.99 15.15 -13.70
CA GLY A 427 6.77 13.73 -14.01
C GLY A 427 5.57 13.07 -13.33
N SER A 428 4.85 13.72 -12.41
CA SER A 428 3.68 13.11 -11.76
C SER A 428 2.45 13.14 -12.67
N GLY A 429 1.77 12.01 -12.82
CA GLY A 429 0.55 11.87 -13.63
C GLY A 429 0.74 12.12 -15.14
N VAL A 430 1.97 11.94 -15.64
CA VAL A 430 2.30 12.14 -17.07
C VAL A 430 1.98 10.92 -17.93
N ILE A 431 1.80 9.76 -17.32
CA ILE A 431 1.45 8.51 -17.99
C ILE A 431 -0.05 8.27 -17.83
N ALA A 432 -0.76 8.19 -18.95
CA ALA A 432 -2.20 7.89 -18.96
C ALA A 432 -2.45 6.36 -18.90
N PRO A 433 -3.60 5.92 -18.35
CA PRO A 433 -4.00 4.51 -18.39
C PRO A 433 -4.06 3.97 -19.82
N THR A 434 -3.65 2.71 -20.01
CA THR A 434 -3.89 1.98 -21.27
C THR A 434 -5.14 1.14 -21.19
N ASP A 435 -5.48 0.64 -20.00
CA ASP A 435 -6.74 -0.03 -19.74
C ASP A 435 -7.82 1.02 -19.40
N PRO A 436 -9.06 0.85 -19.88
CA PRO A 436 -10.11 1.80 -19.61
C PRO A 436 -10.42 1.89 -18.09
N PRO A 437 -10.95 3.04 -17.63
CA PRO A 437 -11.61 3.12 -16.33
C PRO A 437 -12.69 2.05 -16.15
N LEU A 438 -13.00 1.71 -14.90
CA LEU A 438 -14.11 0.81 -14.61
C LEU A 438 -15.45 1.46 -15.05
N PRO A 439 -16.33 0.73 -15.75
CA PRO A 439 -17.65 1.22 -16.11
C PRO A 439 -18.46 1.63 -14.88
N GLY A 440 -19.28 2.67 -15.02
CA GLY A 440 -20.15 3.15 -13.94
C GLY A 440 -19.51 4.15 -12.97
N GLY A 441 -18.21 4.43 -13.08
CA GLY A 441 -17.62 5.66 -12.53
C GLY A 441 -18.31 6.88 -13.13
N SER A 442 -18.53 7.92 -12.34
CA SER A 442 -19.16 9.15 -12.82
C SER A 442 -18.49 9.60 -14.12
N GLU A 443 -19.26 9.69 -15.21
CA GLU A 443 -18.75 10.23 -16.47
C GLU A 443 -18.29 11.67 -16.21
N PHE A 444 -16.98 11.88 -16.09
CA PHE A 444 -16.42 13.22 -15.97
C PHE A 444 -16.52 13.90 -17.34
N THR A 445 -17.57 14.69 -17.53
CA THR A 445 -17.59 15.75 -18.53
C THR A 445 -16.64 16.84 -18.07
N ASP A 446 -15.51 17.02 -18.76
CA ASP A 446 -14.58 18.16 -18.58
C ASP A 446 -15.34 19.49 -18.57
N PRO A 447 -15.41 20.21 -17.44
CA PRO A 447 -15.87 21.59 -17.41
C PRO A 447 -14.63 22.46 -17.15
N GLY A 448 -14.08 23.02 -18.23
CA GLY A 448 -13.07 24.05 -18.12
C GLY A 448 -13.49 25.17 -17.15
N LEU A 449 -12.48 25.72 -16.47
CA LEU A 449 -12.46 27.03 -15.82
C LEU A 449 -13.82 27.55 -15.33
N LEU A 450 -14.09 27.45 -14.02
CA LEU A 450 -14.47 28.57 -13.13
C LEU A 450 -15.19 28.06 -11.87
N GLY A 451 -14.54 28.29 -10.73
CA GLY A 451 -15.14 28.82 -9.49
C GLY A 451 -16.16 27.97 -8.73
N ALA A 452 -15.72 27.39 -7.62
CA ALA A 452 -16.54 27.29 -6.41
C ALA A 452 -15.64 27.19 -5.18
N ASP A 453 -15.86 28.11 -4.23
CA ASP A 453 -15.19 28.22 -2.95
C ASP A 453 -15.35 26.94 -2.10
N HIS A 454 -14.24 26.40 -1.60
CA HIS A 454 -14.23 25.55 -0.43
C HIS A 454 -13.33 26.18 0.64
N ASP A 455 -13.95 26.78 1.65
CA ASP A 455 -13.28 27.17 2.90
C ASP A 455 -12.74 25.90 3.59
N PHE A 456 -11.46 25.59 3.37
CA PHE A 456 -10.70 24.65 4.17
C PHE A 456 -9.90 25.42 5.21
N ALA A 457 -10.33 25.34 6.46
CA ALA A 457 -9.49 25.69 7.60
C ALA A 457 -8.42 24.59 7.76
N ALA A 458 -7.15 24.95 7.56
CA ALA A 458 -6.01 24.10 7.89
C ALA A 458 -6.06 23.74 9.39
N PRO A 459 -5.72 22.50 9.77
CA PRO A 459 -5.56 22.16 11.18
C PRO A 459 -4.42 23.00 11.76
N GLU A 460 -4.70 23.71 12.85
CA GLU A 460 -3.67 24.41 13.64
C GLU A 460 -2.68 23.37 14.16
N LEU A 461 -1.44 23.44 13.68
CA LEU A 461 -0.26 22.88 14.36
C LEU A 461 -0.04 23.69 15.66
N SER A 462 -0.91 23.48 16.66
CA SER A 462 -0.72 24.04 17.99
C SER A 462 0.20 23.11 18.78
N LEU A 463 1.48 23.48 18.87
CA LEU A 463 2.38 22.93 19.88
C LEU A 463 1.81 23.27 21.27
N PRO A 464 1.61 22.31 22.18
CA PRO A 464 1.26 22.64 23.56
C PRO A 464 2.47 23.31 24.23
N ASP A 465 2.24 24.50 24.79
CA ASP A 465 3.17 25.20 25.67
C ASP A 465 3.54 24.29 26.86
N PHE A 466 4.78 23.79 26.87
CA PHE A 466 5.35 23.17 28.06
C PHE A 466 5.93 24.26 28.96
N ASP A 467 5.15 24.63 29.97
CA ASP A 467 5.61 25.44 31.10
C ASP A 467 6.73 24.68 31.85
N VAL A 468 7.94 25.23 31.80
CA VAL A 468 9.09 24.73 32.54
C VAL A 468 8.99 25.22 33.98
N ALA A 469 8.79 24.29 34.92
CA ALA A 469 9.08 24.48 36.34
C ALA A 469 9.92 23.32 36.87
#